data_AF-Q65CL6-F1
#
_entry.id   AF-Q65CL6-F1
#
_cell.length_a   1.000
_cell.length_b   1.000
_cell.length_c   1.000
_cell.angle_alpha   90.00
_cell.angle_beta   90.00
_cell.angle_gamma   90.00
#
_symmetry.space_group_name_H-M   'P 1'
#
loop_
_entity.id
_entity.type
_entity.pdbx_description
1 polymer ?
#
loop_
_entity_poly.entity_id
_entity_poly.type
_entity_poly.pdbx_seq_one_letter_code
_entity_poly.pdbx_strand_id
1 'polypeptide(L)'
;MIIVESTKFMPRSTRLLYIPVLHIILLPFYVYANKINRQRDEKAVVFPITNYFYKMVKITFIPSLLTHIIGFIDYFLLPSGDKPFYWKLLNFISFCSLFAFHINNTVFHVLIMMMTLVKFLVYFFPSTEKCSLSVQSFFHKNLKLVYLTLTIKDLIIRYSIGDRNAHKRLYRISYITYYGFNVLLLISALLYIPILINIRKHSYLPSFQEHHPQRYIFWQTIVVFIFKSITILSVIFHAYYSIDSLIIRLEDETAIEMITIPLIIEMSYLGCNKRNMTILFTSFKLKHFLKVIFGLESSTVEPQTLANASMNVTT
;
A
#
# COMPACT_ATOMS: atom_id res chain seq x y z
N MET A 1 -6.15 -34.15 9.20
CA MET A 1 -7.32 -33.84 10.06
C MET A 1 -6.94 -32.99 11.28
N ILE A 2 -5.80 -33.24 11.93
CA ILE A 2 -5.33 -32.51 13.14
C ILE A 2 -4.95 -31.03 12.87
N ILE A 3 -4.51 -30.67 11.67
CA ILE A 3 -4.11 -29.28 11.33
C ILE A 3 -5.33 -28.36 11.12
N VAL A 4 -6.51 -28.91 10.82
CA VAL A 4 -7.73 -28.09 10.61
C VAL A 4 -8.37 -27.70 11.95
N GLU A 5 -8.17 -28.50 13.01
CA GLU A 5 -8.68 -28.22 14.35
C GLU A 5 -7.88 -27.17 15.12
N SER A 6 -6.57 -27.07 14.90
CA SER A 6 -5.75 -26.05 15.57
C SER A 6 -6.07 -24.63 15.12
N THR A 7 -6.62 -24.45 13.92
CA THR A 7 -7.07 -23.13 13.43
C THR A 7 -8.41 -22.67 14.01
N LYS A 8 -9.19 -23.57 14.63
CA LYS A 8 -10.45 -23.24 15.33
C LYS A 8 -10.24 -22.65 16.72
N PHE A 9 -9.04 -22.78 17.30
CA PHE A 9 -8.74 -22.37 18.68
C PHE A 9 -7.96 -21.06 18.79
N MET A 10 -7.68 -20.35 17.69
CA MET A 10 -7.10 -19.01 17.75
C MET A 10 -8.21 -17.94 17.75
N PRO A 11 -8.43 -17.20 18.85
CA PRO A 11 -9.41 -16.13 18.91
C PRO A 11 -9.13 -15.09 17.81
N ARG A 12 -10.18 -14.62 17.12
CA ARG A 12 -10.08 -13.66 16.00
C ARG A 12 -9.17 -12.45 16.31
N SER A 13 -9.12 -12.02 17.56
CA SER A 13 -8.26 -10.93 18.07
C SER A 13 -6.76 -11.21 18.02
N THR A 14 -6.33 -12.46 18.25
CA THR A 14 -4.89 -12.81 18.30
C THR A 14 -4.22 -12.83 16.92
N ARG A 15 -5.00 -13.05 15.84
CA ARG A 15 -4.49 -13.09 14.47
C ARG A 15 -4.11 -11.71 13.93
N LEU A 16 -4.67 -10.64 14.50
CA LEU A 16 -4.37 -9.25 14.13
C LEU A 16 -3.03 -8.74 14.67
N LEU A 17 -2.41 -9.46 15.62
CA LEU A 17 -1.27 -8.92 16.37
C LEU A 17 0.10 -9.06 15.70
N TYR A 18 0.29 -10.10 14.88
CA TYR A 18 1.58 -10.35 14.24
C TYR A 18 1.79 -9.52 12.96
N ILE A 19 0.73 -8.91 12.44
CA ILE A 19 0.73 -8.38 11.08
C ILE A 19 1.40 -6.98 10.92
N PRO A 20 1.46 -6.05 11.90
CA PRO A 20 2.04 -4.72 11.65
C PRO A 20 3.58 -4.66 11.73
N VAL A 21 4.28 -5.73 12.13
CA VAL A 21 5.75 -5.69 12.37
C VAL A 21 6.52 -5.27 11.12
N LEU A 22 6.20 -5.85 9.95
CA LEU A 22 6.87 -5.50 8.70
C LEU A 22 6.62 -4.04 8.31
N HIS A 23 5.39 -3.55 8.50
CA HIS A 23 5.04 -2.17 8.20
C HIS A 23 5.79 -1.19 9.10
N ILE A 24 5.91 -1.50 10.40
CA ILE A 24 6.70 -0.71 11.37
C ILE A 24 8.18 -0.64 10.96
N ILE A 25 8.76 -1.75 10.50
CA ILE A 25 10.17 -1.81 10.09
C ILE A 25 10.41 -1.04 8.79
N LEU A 26 9.55 -1.18 7.79
CA LEU A 26 9.76 -0.58 6.47
C LEU A 26 9.44 0.91 6.43
N LEU A 27 8.49 1.39 7.22
CA LEU A 27 8.02 2.77 7.15
C LEU A 27 9.15 3.82 7.34
N PRO A 28 10.06 3.71 8.34
CA PRO A 28 11.17 4.66 8.48
C PRO A 28 12.05 4.76 7.22
N PHE A 29 12.37 3.62 6.61
CA PHE A 29 13.15 3.58 5.37
C PHE A 29 12.38 4.17 4.19
N TYR A 30 11.08 3.86 4.10
CA TYR A 30 10.20 4.43 3.09
C TYR A 30 10.13 5.96 3.20
N VAL A 31 9.95 6.49 4.41
CA VAL A 31 9.91 7.94 4.67
C VAL A 31 11.25 8.59 4.34
N TYR A 32 12.36 7.99 4.77
CA TYR A 32 13.70 8.47 4.46
C TYR A 32 13.94 8.54 2.95
N ALA A 33 13.67 7.43 2.24
CA ALA A 33 13.82 7.36 0.79
C ALA A 33 12.93 8.40 0.10
N ASN A 34 11.70 8.61 0.55
CA ASN A 34 10.79 9.59 -0.03
C ASN A 34 11.30 11.01 0.11
N LYS A 35 11.85 11.35 1.29
CA LYS A 35 12.38 12.68 1.57
C LYS A 35 13.62 13.00 0.75
N ILE A 36 14.60 12.09 0.69
CA ILE A 36 15.84 12.32 -0.07
C ILE A 36 15.57 12.42 -1.57
N ASN A 37 14.66 11.62 -2.08
CA ASN A 37 14.37 11.59 -3.51
C ASN A 37 13.32 12.62 -3.93
N ARG A 38 12.84 13.46 -3.01
CA ARG A 38 11.66 14.28 -3.22
C ARG A 38 11.73 15.15 -4.47
N GLN A 39 12.81 15.92 -4.62
CA GLN A 39 13.00 16.84 -5.74
C GLN A 39 13.09 16.11 -7.09
N ARG A 40 13.70 14.92 -7.11
CA ARG A 40 13.78 14.08 -8.31
C ARG A 40 12.41 13.53 -8.66
N ASP A 41 11.69 13.03 -7.66
CA ASP A 41 10.42 12.35 -7.85
C ASP A 41 9.31 13.33 -8.25
N GLU A 42 9.36 14.58 -7.82
CA GLU A 42 8.42 15.65 -8.22
C GLU A 42 8.30 15.83 -9.74
N LYS A 43 9.34 15.45 -10.50
CA LYS A 43 9.36 15.51 -11.97
C LYS A 43 8.71 14.31 -12.64
N ALA A 44 8.38 13.25 -11.90
CA ALA A 44 7.84 12.02 -12.47
C ALA A 44 6.32 12.10 -12.69
N VAL A 45 5.82 11.57 -13.80
CA VAL A 45 4.37 11.53 -14.11
C VAL A 45 3.55 10.80 -13.02
N VAL A 46 4.14 9.80 -12.37
CA VAL A 46 3.47 9.03 -11.29
C VAL A 46 3.44 9.75 -9.94
N PHE A 47 4.14 10.88 -9.83
CA PHE A 47 4.37 11.59 -8.58
C PHE A 47 3.09 11.96 -7.81
N PRO A 48 2.02 12.48 -8.43
CA PRO A 48 0.81 12.86 -7.68
C PRO A 48 0.24 11.70 -6.86
N ILE A 49 0.26 10.48 -7.44
CA ILE A 49 -0.24 9.26 -6.79
C ILE A 49 0.76 8.73 -5.77
N THR A 50 2.05 8.66 -6.09
CA THR A 50 3.06 8.17 -5.12
C THR A 50 3.25 9.11 -3.94
N ASN A 51 3.13 10.42 -4.16
CA ASN A 51 3.09 11.43 -3.09
C ASN A 51 1.82 11.29 -2.25
N TYR A 52 0.68 10.99 -2.86
CA TYR A 52 -0.55 10.69 -2.14
C TYR A 52 -0.39 9.47 -1.23
N PHE A 53 0.17 8.37 -1.75
CA PHE A 53 0.53 7.21 -0.95
C PHE A 53 1.42 7.56 0.24
N TYR A 54 2.50 8.31 0.00
CA TYR A 54 3.41 8.74 1.06
C TYR A 54 2.71 9.53 2.17
N LYS A 55 1.86 10.51 1.80
CA LYS A 55 1.11 11.31 2.77
C LYS A 55 0.15 10.43 3.57
N MET A 56 -0.63 9.61 2.88
CA MET A 56 -1.70 8.83 3.50
C MET A 56 -1.14 7.69 4.37
N VAL A 57 -0.11 6.97 3.92
CA VAL A 57 0.57 5.94 4.73
C VAL A 57 1.09 6.54 6.05
N LYS A 58 1.72 7.72 6.01
CA LYS A 58 2.17 8.39 7.24
C LYS A 58 1.02 8.78 8.17
N ILE A 59 -0.05 9.35 7.61
CA ILE A 59 -1.19 9.83 8.39
C ILE A 59 -1.91 8.66 9.06
N THR A 60 -2.06 7.53 8.36
CA THR A 60 -2.79 6.37 8.87
C THR A 60 -1.95 5.45 9.74
N PHE A 61 -0.62 5.53 9.70
CA PHE A 61 0.28 4.67 10.46
C PHE A 61 0.05 4.75 11.98
N ILE A 62 0.11 5.96 12.57
CA ILE A 62 0.01 6.11 14.03
C ILE A 62 -1.39 5.68 14.54
N PRO A 63 -2.51 6.16 13.96
CA PRO A 63 -3.83 5.68 14.36
C PRO A 63 -3.95 4.16 14.21
N SER A 64 -3.50 3.58 13.10
CA SER A 64 -3.50 2.12 12.89
C SER A 64 -2.71 1.40 13.99
N LEU A 65 -1.48 1.82 14.31
CA LEU A 65 -0.68 1.22 15.37
C LEU A 65 -1.37 1.29 16.74
N LEU A 66 -1.92 2.45 17.10
CA LEU A 66 -2.66 2.64 18.35
C LEU A 66 -3.87 1.71 18.45
N THR A 67 -4.62 1.53 17.35
CA THR A 67 -5.77 0.61 17.36
C THR A 67 -5.37 -0.85 17.63
N HIS A 68 -4.23 -1.30 17.09
CA HIS A 68 -3.72 -2.65 17.35
C HIS A 68 -3.25 -2.80 18.82
N ILE A 69 -2.62 -1.78 19.38
CA ILE A 69 -2.21 -1.76 20.80
C ILE A 69 -3.45 -1.80 21.72
N ILE A 70 -4.46 -0.99 21.43
CA ILE A 70 -5.72 -0.96 22.20
C ILE A 70 -6.40 -2.33 22.12
N GLY A 71 -6.48 -2.94 20.94
CA GLY A 71 -7.02 -4.30 20.78
C GLY A 71 -6.22 -5.38 21.52
N PHE A 72 -4.89 -5.26 21.59
CA PHE A 72 -4.04 -6.16 22.39
C PHE A 72 -4.32 -6.03 23.89
N ILE A 73 -4.36 -4.80 24.41
CA ILE A 73 -4.67 -4.53 25.82
C ILE A 73 -6.08 -5.03 26.17
N ASP A 74 -7.06 -4.75 25.29
CA ASP A 74 -8.46 -5.18 25.46
C ASP A 74 -8.60 -6.69 25.61
N TYR A 75 -7.84 -7.44 24.81
CA TYR A 75 -7.94 -8.88 24.73
C TYR A 75 -7.11 -9.62 25.81
N PHE A 76 -5.89 -9.16 26.09
CA PHE A 76 -4.96 -9.87 26.98
C PHE A 76 -4.93 -9.36 28.42
N LEU A 77 -5.16 -8.07 28.64
CA LEU A 77 -4.90 -7.44 29.94
C LEU A 77 -6.16 -7.09 30.72
N LEU A 78 -7.29 -6.93 30.04
CA LEU A 78 -8.53 -6.52 30.69
C LEU A 78 -9.47 -7.72 30.92
N PRO A 79 -10.09 -7.82 32.11
CA PRO A 79 -11.06 -8.86 32.39
C PRO A 79 -12.28 -8.73 31.47
N SER A 80 -12.90 -9.86 31.13
CA SER A 80 -14.09 -9.92 30.25
C SER A 80 -15.37 -9.33 30.85
N GLY A 81 -15.29 -8.79 32.07
CA GLY A 81 -16.41 -8.14 32.76
C GLY A 81 -16.83 -6.81 32.13
N ASP A 82 -17.75 -6.13 32.80
CA ASP A 82 -18.33 -4.89 32.30
C ASP A 82 -17.29 -3.77 32.28
N LYS A 83 -16.93 -3.33 31.07
CA LYS A 83 -15.86 -2.34 30.88
C LYS A 83 -16.38 -0.93 31.17
N PRO A 84 -15.57 -0.06 31.80
CA PRO A 84 -15.99 1.31 32.10
C PRO A 84 -16.24 2.11 30.81
N PHE A 85 -17.07 3.15 30.91
CA PHE A 85 -17.52 3.94 29.75
C PHE A 85 -16.37 4.48 28.90
N TYR A 86 -15.31 5.01 29.53
CA TYR A 86 -14.13 5.54 28.81
C TYR A 86 -13.46 4.48 27.93
N TRP A 87 -13.49 3.22 28.35
CA TRP A 87 -12.89 2.12 27.60
C TRP A 87 -13.77 1.68 26.43
N LYS A 88 -15.09 1.69 26.63
CA LYS A 88 -16.08 1.51 25.54
C LYS A 88 -15.91 2.61 24.48
N LEU A 89 -15.72 3.87 24.90
CA LEU A 89 -15.44 5.01 24.00
C LEU A 89 -14.12 4.84 23.24
N LEU A 90 -13.04 4.41 23.92
CA LEU A 90 -11.74 4.18 23.28
C LEU A 90 -11.80 3.07 22.21
N ASN A 91 -12.53 1.99 22.49
CA ASN A 91 -12.78 0.93 21.51
C ASN A 91 -13.58 1.43 20.31
N PHE A 92 -14.58 2.29 20.54
CA PHE A 92 -15.34 2.90 19.45
C PHE A 92 -14.46 3.78 18.56
N ILE A 93 -13.59 4.62 19.14
CA ILE A 93 -12.62 5.44 18.39
C ILE A 93 -11.67 4.53 17.59
N SER A 94 -11.19 3.45 18.19
CA SER A 94 -10.32 2.48 17.53
C SER A 94 -11.03 1.80 16.35
N PHE A 95 -12.30 1.42 16.51
CA PHE A 95 -13.11 0.87 15.42
C PHE A 95 -13.27 1.87 14.26
N CYS A 96 -13.56 3.14 14.55
CA CYS A 96 -13.64 4.20 13.54
C CYS A 96 -12.31 4.39 12.79
N SER A 97 -11.18 4.34 13.50
CA SER A 97 -9.85 4.44 12.90
C SER A 97 -9.51 3.23 12.01
N LEU A 98 -9.82 2.01 12.44
CA LEU A 98 -9.64 0.80 11.62
C LEU A 98 -10.53 0.83 10.38
N PHE A 99 -11.77 1.32 10.52
CA PHE A 99 -12.67 1.51 9.38
C PHE A 99 -12.12 2.53 8.39
N ALA A 100 -11.62 3.68 8.85
CA ALA A 100 -10.97 4.66 7.98
C ALA A 100 -9.72 4.08 7.29
N PHE A 101 -8.93 3.27 8.01
CA PHE A 101 -7.76 2.59 7.46
C PHE A 101 -8.14 1.57 6.37
N HIS A 102 -9.22 0.81 6.58
CA HIS A 102 -9.78 -0.09 5.57
C HIS A 102 -10.17 0.67 4.30
N ILE A 103 -10.97 1.73 4.41
CA ILE A 103 -11.38 2.55 3.24
C ILE A 103 -10.15 3.10 2.51
N ASN A 104 -9.15 3.58 3.26
CA ASN A 104 -7.90 4.08 2.68
C ASN A 104 -7.16 3.00 1.87
N ASN A 105 -7.07 1.78 2.39
CA ASN A 105 -6.41 0.67 1.69
C ASN A 105 -7.20 0.23 0.45
N THR A 106 -8.53 0.27 0.49
CA THR A 106 -9.38 0.04 -0.69
C THR A 106 -9.11 1.09 -1.77
N VAL A 107 -8.98 2.37 -1.42
CA VAL A 107 -8.60 3.43 -2.37
C VAL A 107 -7.20 3.19 -2.94
N PHE A 108 -6.23 2.82 -2.10
CA PHE A 108 -4.89 2.47 -2.55
C PHE A 108 -4.88 1.32 -3.55
N HIS A 109 -5.66 0.26 -3.31
CA HIS A 109 -5.83 -0.86 -4.24
C HIS A 109 -6.28 -0.37 -5.61
N VAL A 110 -7.33 0.46 -5.66
CA VAL A 110 -7.85 1.03 -6.92
C VAL A 110 -6.80 1.90 -7.62
N LEU A 111 -6.06 2.73 -6.85
CA LEU A 111 -5.00 3.57 -7.41
C LEU A 111 -3.86 2.74 -8.02
N ILE A 112 -3.41 1.68 -7.35
CA ILE A 112 -2.35 0.77 -7.84
C ILE A 112 -2.78 0.12 -9.16
N MET A 113 -4.01 -0.42 -9.20
CA MET A 113 -4.59 -1.02 -10.40
C MET A 113 -4.66 -0.01 -11.54
N MET A 114 -5.19 1.19 -11.27
CA MET A 114 -5.32 2.27 -12.25
C MET A 114 -3.95 2.69 -12.81
N MET A 115 -2.92 2.84 -11.97
CA MET A 115 -1.59 3.23 -12.45
C MET A 115 -1.03 2.21 -13.45
N THR A 116 -1.18 0.93 -13.15
CA THR A 116 -0.66 -0.15 -13.99
C THR A 116 -1.43 -0.24 -15.30
N LEU A 117 -2.76 -0.12 -15.25
CA LEU A 117 -3.62 -0.09 -16.44
C LEU A 117 -3.34 1.11 -17.35
N VAL A 118 -3.24 2.33 -16.79
CA VAL A 118 -2.92 3.54 -17.57
C VAL A 118 -1.59 3.34 -18.31
N LYS A 119 -0.59 2.75 -17.67
CA LYS A 119 0.73 2.54 -18.26
C LYS A 119 0.71 1.47 -19.35
N PHE A 120 -0.07 0.41 -19.15
CA PHE A 120 -0.34 -0.56 -20.20
C PHE A 120 -0.99 0.08 -21.42
N LEU A 121 -2.07 0.83 -21.22
CA LEU A 121 -2.82 1.50 -22.29
C LEU A 121 -1.96 2.49 -23.08
N VAL A 122 -1.22 3.37 -22.39
CA VAL A 122 -0.34 4.35 -23.04
C VAL A 122 0.78 3.67 -23.83
N TYR A 123 1.29 2.53 -23.36
CA TYR A 123 2.38 1.83 -24.03
C TYR A 123 1.93 1.11 -25.32
N PHE A 124 0.85 0.33 -25.25
CA PHE A 124 0.38 -0.45 -26.40
C PHE A 124 -0.52 0.35 -27.34
N PHE A 125 -1.19 1.38 -26.82
CA PHE A 125 -2.10 2.24 -27.57
C PHE A 125 -1.78 3.71 -27.27
N PRO A 126 -0.69 4.28 -27.82
CA PRO A 126 -0.31 5.67 -27.55
C PRO A 126 -1.43 6.69 -27.83
N SER A 127 -2.35 6.39 -28.74
CA SER A 127 -3.55 7.18 -29.00
C SER A 127 -4.44 7.39 -27.76
N THR A 128 -4.38 6.47 -26.80
CA THR A 128 -5.14 6.53 -25.54
C THR A 128 -4.48 7.39 -24.46
N GLU A 129 -3.28 7.94 -24.69
CA GLU A 129 -2.51 8.67 -23.66
C GLU A 129 -3.32 9.82 -23.05
N LYS A 130 -3.88 10.69 -23.89
CA LYS A 130 -4.68 11.83 -23.44
C LYS A 130 -5.91 11.40 -22.64
N CYS A 131 -6.62 10.37 -23.11
CA CYS A 131 -7.80 9.84 -22.43
C CYS A 131 -7.43 9.19 -21.09
N SER A 132 -6.43 8.33 -21.07
CA SER A 132 -5.98 7.59 -19.89
C SER A 132 -5.46 8.53 -18.79
N LEU A 133 -4.66 9.52 -19.16
CA LEU A 133 -4.18 10.55 -18.23
C LEU A 133 -5.32 11.46 -17.75
N SER A 134 -6.28 11.78 -18.63
CA SER A 134 -7.47 12.54 -18.25
C SER A 134 -8.31 11.81 -17.20
N VAL A 135 -8.63 10.53 -17.43
CA VAL A 135 -9.37 9.66 -16.49
C VAL A 135 -8.64 9.56 -15.15
N GLN A 136 -7.32 9.32 -15.18
CA GLN A 136 -6.51 9.27 -13.96
C GLN A 136 -6.54 10.60 -13.21
N SER A 137 -6.42 11.72 -13.92
CA SER A 137 -6.47 13.05 -13.31
C SER A 137 -7.84 13.36 -12.72
N PHE A 138 -8.92 12.95 -13.40
CA PHE A 138 -10.30 13.08 -12.93
C PHE A 138 -10.51 12.26 -11.65
N PHE A 139 -10.06 11.00 -11.64
CA PHE A 139 -10.15 10.15 -10.46
C PHE A 139 -9.38 10.74 -9.28
N HIS A 140 -8.16 11.21 -9.51
CA HIS A 140 -7.32 11.84 -8.48
C HIS A 140 -7.95 13.13 -7.93
N LYS A 141 -8.51 13.99 -8.79
CA LYS A 141 -9.22 15.21 -8.38
C LYS A 141 -10.48 14.91 -7.57
N ASN A 142 -11.16 13.82 -7.88
CA ASN A 142 -12.41 13.40 -7.24
C ASN A 142 -12.21 12.35 -6.14
N LEU A 143 -11.01 12.22 -5.56
CA LEU A 143 -10.75 11.23 -4.51
C LEU A 143 -11.75 11.31 -3.35
N LYS A 144 -12.15 12.53 -2.93
CA LYS A 144 -13.18 12.70 -1.88
C LYS A 144 -14.49 11.97 -2.19
N LEU A 145 -14.95 12.01 -3.45
CA LEU A 145 -16.14 11.32 -3.89
C LEU A 145 -15.93 9.80 -3.84
N VAL A 146 -14.76 9.31 -4.26
CA VAL A 146 -14.40 7.88 -4.16
C VAL A 146 -14.44 7.40 -2.71
N TYR A 147 -13.83 8.14 -1.78
CA TYR A 147 -13.89 7.83 -0.34
C TYR A 147 -15.34 7.79 0.16
N LEU A 148 -16.17 8.75 -0.22
CA LEU A 148 -17.57 8.81 0.17
C LEU A 148 -18.36 7.61 -0.36
N THR A 149 -18.23 7.28 -1.65
CA THR A 149 -18.92 6.13 -2.26
C THR A 149 -18.54 4.81 -1.60
N LEU A 150 -17.24 4.58 -1.35
CA LEU A 150 -16.77 3.37 -0.68
C LEU A 150 -17.25 3.29 0.77
N THR A 151 -17.24 4.42 1.48
CA THR A 151 -17.73 4.51 2.86
C THR A 151 -19.22 4.16 2.94
N ILE A 152 -20.06 4.75 2.08
CA ILE A 152 -21.50 4.47 2.02
C ILE A 152 -21.75 3.00 1.68
N LYS A 153 -21.03 2.46 0.68
CA LYS A 153 -21.12 1.03 0.30
C LYS A 153 -20.88 0.13 1.52
N ASP A 154 -19.79 0.35 2.26
CA ASP A 154 -19.44 -0.51 3.39
C ASP A 154 -20.36 -0.34 4.59
N LEU A 155 -20.86 0.88 4.84
CA LEU A 155 -21.86 1.13 5.86
C LEU A 155 -23.17 0.40 5.55
N ILE A 156 -23.69 0.46 4.31
CA ILE A 156 -24.91 -0.26 3.90
C ILE A 156 -24.76 -1.77 4.15
N ILE A 157 -23.62 -2.36 3.79
CA ILE A 157 -23.38 -3.80 4.01
C ILE A 157 -23.40 -4.13 5.51
N ARG A 158 -22.77 -3.30 6.35
CA ARG A 158 -22.69 -3.50 7.81
C ARG A 158 -24.03 -3.27 8.52
N TYR A 159 -24.80 -2.25 8.15
CA TYR A 159 -26.11 -1.99 8.75
C TYR A 159 -27.15 -3.06 8.40
N SER A 160 -26.98 -3.75 7.27
CA SER A 160 -27.91 -4.79 6.83
C SER A 160 -27.91 -6.05 7.70
N ILE A 161 -27.06 -6.14 8.73
CA ILE A 161 -26.99 -7.25 9.70
C ILE A 161 -28.36 -7.53 10.37
N GLY A 162 -29.24 -6.53 10.49
CA GLY A 162 -30.58 -6.69 11.07
C GLY A 162 -31.55 -7.56 10.26
N ASP A 163 -31.38 -7.64 8.93
CA ASP A 163 -32.16 -8.51 8.05
C ASP A 163 -31.24 -9.60 7.49
N ARG A 164 -31.42 -10.84 7.98
CA ARG A 164 -30.56 -11.98 7.58
C ARG A 164 -30.52 -12.19 6.07
N ASN A 165 -31.63 -11.98 5.36
CA ASN A 165 -31.70 -12.20 3.92
C ASN A 165 -30.99 -11.07 3.15
N ALA A 166 -31.25 -9.81 3.53
CA ALA A 166 -30.56 -8.67 2.94
C ALA A 166 -29.05 -8.72 3.22
N HIS A 167 -28.66 -9.06 4.46
CA HIS A 167 -27.27 -9.24 4.86
C HIS A 167 -26.58 -10.28 3.97
N LYS A 168 -27.16 -11.49 3.84
CA LYS A 168 -26.58 -12.56 3.02
C LYS A 168 -26.41 -12.14 1.55
N ARG A 169 -27.38 -11.41 0.98
CA ARG A 169 -27.30 -10.89 -0.40
C ARG A 169 -26.21 -9.83 -0.57
N LEU A 170 -26.18 -8.82 0.29
CA LEU A 170 -25.19 -7.73 0.22
C LEU A 170 -23.78 -8.22 0.52
N TYR A 171 -23.64 -9.15 1.46
CA TYR A 171 -22.36 -9.78 1.76
C TYR A 171 -21.84 -10.61 0.58
N ARG A 172 -22.73 -11.29 -0.17
CA ARG A 172 -22.37 -11.96 -1.42
C ARG A 172 -21.90 -10.97 -2.49
N ILE A 173 -22.52 -9.80 -2.61
CA ILE A 173 -22.06 -8.74 -3.52
C ILE A 173 -20.69 -8.22 -3.09
N SER A 174 -20.48 -7.99 -1.79
CA SER A 174 -19.19 -7.59 -1.23
C SER A 174 -18.08 -8.60 -1.55
N TYR A 175 -18.39 -9.89 -1.36
CA TYR A 175 -17.53 -11.01 -1.70
C TYR A 175 -17.12 -11.00 -3.19
N ILE A 176 -18.09 -10.90 -4.10
CA ILE A 176 -17.82 -10.86 -5.56
C ILE A 176 -16.95 -9.65 -5.91
N THR A 177 -17.24 -8.50 -5.31
CA THR A 177 -16.50 -7.26 -5.54
C THR A 177 -15.06 -7.36 -5.05
N TYR A 178 -14.86 -7.90 -3.84
CA TYR A 178 -13.55 -8.09 -3.21
C TYR A 178 -12.64 -8.99 -4.06
N TYR A 179 -13.12 -10.18 -4.43
CA TYR A 179 -12.31 -11.10 -5.23
C TYR A 179 -12.16 -10.62 -6.67
N GLY A 180 -13.17 -9.95 -7.24
CA GLY A 180 -13.07 -9.28 -8.52
C GLY A 180 -11.93 -8.26 -8.55
N PHE A 181 -11.82 -7.40 -7.54
CA PHE A 181 -10.71 -6.44 -7.43
C PHE A 181 -9.34 -7.10 -7.25
N ASN A 182 -9.26 -8.21 -6.53
CA ASN A 182 -8.01 -8.97 -6.40
C ASN A 182 -7.55 -9.57 -7.73
N VAL A 183 -8.48 -10.19 -8.47
CA VAL A 183 -8.21 -10.74 -9.81
C VAL A 183 -7.85 -9.62 -10.79
N LEU A 184 -8.61 -8.52 -10.81
CA LEU A 184 -8.32 -7.37 -11.68
C LEU A 184 -6.95 -6.76 -11.40
N LEU A 185 -6.56 -6.65 -10.12
CA LEU A 185 -5.24 -6.16 -9.75
C LEU A 185 -4.13 -7.12 -10.22
N LEU A 186 -4.30 -8.43 -10.07
CA LEU A 186 -3.33 -9.40 -10.59
C LEU A 186 -3.24 -9.33 -12.13
N ILE A 187 -4.37 -9.29 -12.83
CA ILE A 187 -4.39 -9.13 -14.29
C ILE A 187 -3.67 -7.84 -14.68
N SER A 188 -3.94 -6.73 -13.98
CA SER A 188 -3.27 -5.45 -14.26
C SER A 188 -1.75 -5.56 -14.12
N ALA A 189 -1.26 -6.27 -13.10
CA ALA A 189 0.17 -6.53 -12.92
C ALA A 189 0.72 -7.41 -14.06
N LEU A 190 0.01 -8.48 -14.44
CA LEU A 190 0.42 -9.36 -15.54
C LEU A 190 0.49 -8.63 -16.89
N LEU A 191 -0.43 -7.68 -17.14
CA LEU A 191 -0.42 -6.85 -18.35
C LEU A 191 0.85 -5.99 -18.48
N TYR A 192 1.54 -5.70 -17.39
CA TYR A 192 2.81 -4.98 -17.42
C TYR A 192 4.01 -5.87 -17.83
N ILE A 193 3.90 -7.20 -17.73
CA ILE A 193 4.97 -8.14 -18.12
C ILE A 193 5.33 -8.04 -19.62
N PRO A 194 4.37 -8.02 -20.56
CA PRO A 194 4.66 -7.75 -21.98
C PRO A 194 5.46 -6.47 -22.22
N ILE A 195 5.14 -5.39 -21.50
CA ILE A 195 5.87 -4.12 -21.58
C ILE A 195 7.32 -4.35 -21.18
N LEU A 196 7.57 -5.07 -20.08
CA LEU A 196 8.92 -5.37 -19.60
C LEU A 196 9.75 -6.21 -20.56
N ILE A 197 9.13 -7.20 -21.19
CA ILE A 197 9.80 -8.04 -22.20
C ILE A 197 10.22 -7.16 -23.38
N ASN A 198 9.34 -6.29 -23.85
CA ASN A 198 9.61 -5.42 -24.99
C ASN A 198 10.66 -4.34 -24.66
N ILE A 199 10.56 -3.76 -23.47
CA ILE A 199 11.53 -2.81 -22.91
C ILE A 199 12.94 -3.41 -22.84
N ARG A 200 13.08 -4.65 -22.34
CA ARG A 200 14.38 -5.32 -22.24
C ARG A 200 15.02 -5.56 -23.60
N LYS A 201 14.23 -5.71 -24.66
CA LYS A 201 14.74 -5.84 -26.03
C LYS A 201 15.30 -4.52 -26.57
N HIS A 202 14.86 -3.37 -26.03
CA HIS A 202 15.24 -2.03 -26.51
C HIS A 202 16.03 -1.21 -25.47
N SER A 203 16.54 -1.84 -24.42
CA SER A 203 17.22 -1.15 -23.30
C SER A 203 18.51 -0.43 -23.68
N TYR A 204 19.04 -0.68 -24.88
CA TYR A 204 20.22 0.01 -25.42
C TYR A 204 19.92 1.44 -25.91
N LEU A 205 18.64 1.81 -26.07
CA LEU A 205 18.27 3.15 -26.55
C LEU A 205 18.48 4.21 -25.44
N PRO A 206 19.22 5.31 -25.70
CA PRO A 206 19.48 6.35 -24.70
C PRO A 206 18.23 6.98 -24.09
N SER A 207 17.18 7.16 -24.88
CA SER A 207 15.86 7.64 -24.42
C SER A 207 15.27 6.80 -23.29
N PHE A 208 15.69 5.53 -23.22
CA PHE A 208 15.23 4.58 -22.22
C PHE A 208 15.91 4.76 -20.87
N GLN A 209 17.15 5.26 -20.84
CA GLN A 209 17.92 5.43 -19.62
C GLN A 209 17.41 6.61 -18.77
N GLU A 210 16.76 7.61 -19.38
CA GLU A 210 16.19 8.77 -18.69
C GLU A 210 14.80 8.53 -18.07
N HIS A 211 14.06 7.49 -18.49
CA HIS A 211 12.69 7.25 -18.02
C HIS A 211 12.61 6.47 -16.69
N HIS A 212 13.06 7.11 -15.61
CA HIS A 212 12.86 6.69 -14.21
C HIS A 212 11.43 6.22 -13.82
N PRO A 213 10.29 6.78 -14.31
CA PRO A 213 8.96 6.34 -13.86
C PRO A 213 8.66 4.86 -14.11
N GLN A 214 9.32 4.23 -15.09
CA GLN A 214 9.11 2.81 -15.37
C GLN A 214 9.63 1.90 -14.24
N ARG A 215 10.68 2.32 -13.51
CA ARG A 215 11.25 1.52 -12.43
C ARG A 215 10.27 1.34 -11.28
N TYR A 216 9.50 2.38 -10.93
CA TYR A 216 8.53 2.27 -9.85
C TYR A 216 7.43 1.27 -10.19
N ILE A 217 6.83 1.39 -11.38
CA ILE A 217 5.74 0.51 -11.83
C ILE A 217 6.23 -0.92 -12.04
N PHE A 218 7.49 -1.09 -12.46
CA PHE A 218 8.14 -2.39 -12.51
C PHE A 218 8.21 -3.07 -11.14
N TRP A 219 8.78 -2.38 -10.15
CA TRP A 219 8.85 -2.92 -8.78
C TRP A 219 7.46 -3.13 -8.19
N GLN A 220 6.51 -2.23 -8.48
CA GLN A 220 5.12 -2.39 -8.10
C GLN A 220 4.49 -3.64 -8.69
N THR A 221 4.72 -3.91 -9.97
CA THR A 221 4.23 -5.13 -10.63
C THR A 221 4.77 -6.38 -9.96
N ILE A 222 6.08 -6.45 -9.69
CA ILE A 222 6.71 -7.59 -9.04
C ILE A 222 6.12 -7.82 -7.65
N VAL A 223 6.05 -6.76 -6.84
CA VAL A 223 5.58 -6.85 -5.45
C VAL A 223 4.09 -7.22 -5.42
N VAL A 224 3.26 -6.58 -6.25
CA VAL A 224 1.84 -6.95 -6.40
C VAL A 224 1.69 -8.41 -6.81
N PHE A 225 2.45 -8.87 -7.81
CA PHE A 225 2.39 -10.25 -8.28
C PHE A 225 2.72 -11.24 -7.15
N ILE A 226 3.78 -11.00 -6.37
CA ILE A 226 4.16 -11.85 -5.23
C ILE A 226 3.03 -11.91 -4.19
N PHE A 227 2.59 -10.76 -3.69
CA PHE A 227 1.58 -10.71 -2.63
C PHE A 227 0.23 -11.26 -3.07
N LYS A 228 -0.23 -10.91 -4.28
CA LYS A 228 -1.54 -11.35 -4.77
C LYS A 228 -1.54 -12.80 -5.25
N SER A 229 -0.40 -13.36 -5.67
CA SER A 229 -0.29 -14.81 -5.88
C SER A 229 -0.51 -15.58 -4.59
N ILE A 230 0.06 -15.13 -3.46
CA ILE A 230 -0.16 -15.76 -2.15
C ILE A 230 -1.64 -15.66 -1.76
N THR A 231 -2.26 -14.48 -1.92
CA THR A 231 -3.70 -14.29 -1.65
C THR A 231 -4.56 -15.23 -2.49
N ILE A 232 -4.33 -15.32 -3.81
CA ILE A 232 -5.12 -16.20 -4.68
C ILE A 232 -4.94 -17.68 -4.32
N LEU A 233 -3.73 -18.11 -3.95
CA LEU A 233 -3.51 -19.48 -3.47
C LEU A 233 -4.31 -19.77 -2.18
N SER A 234 -4.38 -18.80 -1.25
CA SER A 234 -5.26 -18.89 -0.06
C SER A 234 -6.72 -19.08 -0.46
N VAL A 235 -7.19 -18.29 -1.43
CA VAL A 235 -8.56 -18.33 -1.93
C VAL A 235 -8.88 -19.66 -2.61
N ILE A 236 -8.01 -20.15 -3.49
CA ILE A 236 -8.19 -21.45 -4.16
C ILE A 236 -8.23 -22.56 -3.11
N PHE A 237 -7.33 -22.53 -2.13
CA PHE A 237 -7.29 -23.52 -1.06
C PHE A 237 -8.58 -23.51 -0.23
N HIS A 238 -9.15 -22.34 0.08
CA HIS A 238 -10.42 -22.25 0.82
C HIS A 238 -11.65 -22.58 -0.03
N ALA A 239 -11.66 -22.17 -1.31
CA ALA A 239 -12.68 -22.52 -2.28
C ALA A 239 -12.84 -24.04 -2.43
N TYR A 240 -11.72 -24.76 -2.38
CA TYR A 240 -11.67 -26.22 -2.47
C TYR A 240 -12.46 -26.91 -1.35
N TYR A 241 -12.47 -26.36 -0.13
CA TYR A 241 -13.21 -26.95 0.99
C TYR A 241 -14.70 -26.61 0.96
N SER A 242 -15.04 -25.33 0.79
CA SER A 242 -16.41 -24.89 0.50
C SER A 242 -16.46 -23.41 0.13
N ILE A 243 -17.36 -23.05 -0.80
CA ILE A 243 -17.60 -21.65 -1.15
C ILE A 243 -18.09 -20.86 0.08
N ASP A 244 -18.91 -21.47 0.94
CA ASP A 244 -19.38 -20.84 2.17
C ASP A 244 -18.23 -20.54 3.15
N SER A 245 -17.14 -21.33 3.14
CA SER A 245 -15.96 -21.03 3.97
C SER A 245 -15.27 -19.73 3.57
N LEU A 246 -15.29 -19.36 2.29
CA LEU A 246 -14.71 -18.10 1.82
C LEU A 246 -15.53 -16.90 2.30
N ILE A 247 -16.86 -17.02 2.30
CA ILE A 247 -17.75 -15.98 2.81
C ILE A 247 -17.43 -15.73 4.30
N ILE A 248 -17.29 -16.79 5.10
CA ILE A 248 -16.97 -16.68 6.53
C ILE A 248 -15.58 -16.05 6.76
N ARG A 249 -14.65 -16.20 5.82
CA ARG A 249 -13.26 -15.73 5.92
C ARG A 249 -13.00 -14.37 5.28
N LEU A 250 -13.99 -13.74 4.64
CA LEU A 250 -13.80 -12.44 4.00
C LEU A 250 -13.26 -11.38 4.99
N GLU A 251 -13.70 -11.40 6.25
CA GLU A 251 -13.16 -10.52 7.29
C GLU A 251 -11.65 -10.74 7.52
N ASP A 252 -11.22 -12.00 7.64
CA ASP A 252 -9.80 -12.35 7.83
C ASP A 252 -8.96 -11.92 6.61
N GLU A 253 -9.45 -12.15 5.39
CA GLU A 253 -8.78 -11.76 4.14
C GLU A 253 -8.71 -10.23 3.98
N THR A 254 -9.76 -9.49 4.35
CA THR A 254 -9.72 -8.02 4.36
C THR A 254 -8.70 -7.48 5.37
N ALA A 255 -8.52 -8.15 6.51
CA ALA A 255 -7.49 -7.76 7.49
C ALA A 255 -6.07 -7.97 6.93
N ILE A 256 -5.83 -9.07 6.21
CA ILE A 256 -4.54 -9.33 5.52
C ILE A 256 -4.25 -8.24 4.49
N GLU A 257 -5.27 -7.79 3.74
CA GLU A 257 -5.12 -6.69 2.78
C GLU A 257 -4.73 -5.37 3.43
N MET A 258 -5.21 -5.11 4.66
CA MET A 258 -4.88 -3.88 5.37
C MET A 258 -3.38 -3.74 5.66
N ILE A 259 -2.65 -4.85 5.71
CA ILE A 259 -1.18 -4.83 5.81
C ILE A 259 -0.53 -4.94 4.44
N THR A 260 -1.05 -5.83 3.59
CA THR A 260 -0.44 -6.13 2.30
C THR A 260 -0.38 -4.92 1.37
N ILE A 261 -1.41 -4.06 1.36
CA ILE A 261 -1.44 -2.89 0.48
C ILE A 261 -0.38 -1.82 0.87
N PRO A 262 -0.27 -1.36 2.14
CA PRO A 262 0.85 -0.52 2.57
C PRO A 262 2.22 -1.14 2.28
N LEU A 263 2.38 -2.44 2.55
CA LEU A 263 3.62 -3.17 2.24
C LEU A 263 3.95 -3.13 0.75
N ILE A 264 2.96 -3.35 -0.13
CA ILE A 264 3.13 -3.22 -1.58
C ILE A 264 3.67 -1.81 -1.90
N ILE A 265 3.05 -0.76 -1.38
CA ILE A 265 3.47 0.63 -1.63
C ILE A 265 4.92 0.86 -1.18
N GLU A 266 5.26 0.46 0.05
CA GLU A 266 6.57 0.68 0.66
C GLU A 266 7.67 -0.07 -0.08
N MET A 267 7.50 -1.37 -0.30
CA MET A 267 8.48 -2.20 -1.01
C MET A 267 8.64 -1.79 -2.47
N SER A 268 7.55 -1.40 -3.15
CA SER A 268 7.65 -0.90 -4.53
C SER A 268 8.54 0.33 -4.62
N TYR A 269 8.35 1.25 -3.67
CA TYR A 269 9.12 2.50 -3.63
C TYR A 269 10.58 2.25 -3.22
N LEU A 270 10.81 1.40 -2.21
CA LEU A 270 12.16 1.03 -1.76
C LEU A 270 12.93 0.27 -2.83
N GLY A 271 12.29 -0.70 -3.49
CA GLY A 271 12.86 -1.47 -4.60
C GLY A 271 13.25 -0.58 -5.79
N CYS A 272 12.38 0.36 -6.17
CA CYS A 272 12.69 1.35 -7.19
C CYS A 272 13.90 2.23 -6.85
N ASN A 273 14.15 2.43 -5.55
CA ASN A 273 15.25 3.19 -5.00
C ASN A 273 16.42 2.33 -4.51
N LYS A 274 16.59 1.10 -5.04
CA LYS A 274 17.61 0.14 -4.61
C LYS A 274 19.01 0.73 -4.48
N ARG A 275 19.46 1.58 -5.42
CA ARG A 275 20.78 2.24 -5.33
C ARG A 275 20.90 3.11 -4.07
N ASN A 276 19.88 3.92 -3.79
CA ASN A 276 19.89 4.83 -2.64
C ASN A 276 19.74 4.06 -1.33
N MET A 277 19.01 2.93 -1.35
CA MET A 277 18.95 2.01 -0.21
C MET A 277 20.26 1.27 0.03
N THR A 278 20.94 0.86 -1.04
CA THR A 278 22.28 0.26 -0.93
C THR A 278 23.25 1.25 -0.31
N ILE A 279 23.28 2.49 -0.81
CA ILE A 279 24.10 3.58 -0.23
C ILE A 279 23.77 3.78 1.24
N LEU A 280 22.48 3.92 1.58
CA LEU A 280 22.03 4.06 2.97
C LEU A 280 22.56 2.94 3.88
N PHE A 281 22.49 1.68 3.44
CA PHE A 281 22.99 0.55 4.22
C PHE A 281 24.52 0.49 4.30
N THR A 282 25.23 0.87 3.23
CA THR A 282 26.71 0.87 3.21
C THR A 282 27.33 2.03 3.99
N SER A 283 26.67 3.20 4.03
CA SER A 283 27.16 4.40 4.70
C SER A 283 26.22 4.85 5.82
N PHE A 284 25.62 3.89 6.52
CA PHE A 284 24.56 4.16 7.49
C PHE A 284 25.07 5.02 8.65
N LYS A 285 24.47 6.20 8.80
CA LYS A 285 24.71 7.10 9.93
C LYS A 285 23.38 7.38 10.62
N LEU A 286 23.13 6.76 11.78
CA LEU A 286 21.87 6.85 12.51
C LEU A 286 21.45 8.31 12.76
N LYS A 287 22.38 9.18 13.17
CA LYS A 287 22.12 10.61 13.40
C LYS A 287 21.58 11.31 12.15
N HIS A 288 22.18 11.06 10.98
CA HIS A 288 21.72 11.61 9.70
C HIS A 288 20.37 11.02 9.29
N PHE A 289 20.20 9.71 9.41
CA PHE A 289 18.94 9.02 9.12
C PHE A 289 17.76 9.60 9.92
N LEU A 290 17.93 9.77 11.24
CA LEU A 290 16.92 10.37 12.10
C LEU A 290 16.68 11.85 11.76
N LYS A 291 17.73 12.64 11.49
CA LYS A 291 17.58 14.04 11.07
C LYS A 291 16.71 14.17 9.82
N VAL A 292 16.94 13.35 8.80
CA VAL A 292 16.12 13.34 7.57
C VAL A 292 14.67 12.98 7.89
N ILE A 293 14.44 11.88 8.62
CA ILE A 293 13.08 11.39 8.95
C ILE A 293 12.27 12.41 9.75
N PHE A 294 12.90 13.10 10.71
CA PHE A 294 12.24 14.15 11.50
C PHE A 294 12.23 15.51 10.80
N GLY A 295 12.93 15.67 9.67
CA GLY A 295 12.98 16.94 8.93
C GLY A 295 13.85 18.00 9.61
N LEU A 296 14.85 17.58 10.39
CA LEU A 296 15.78 18.44 11.12
C LEU A 296 17.01 18.84 10.30
N GLU A 297 17.08 18.42 9.04
CA GLU A 297 18.16 18.82 8.13
C GLU A 297 17.72 20.05 7.35
N SER A 298 18.36 21.18 7.62
CA SER A 298 18.21 22.41 6.84
C SER A 298 18.80 22.18 5.45
N SER A 299 18.09 22.63 4.42
CA SER A 299 18.50 22.62 3.01
C SER A 299 19.66 23.57 2.71
N THR A 300 20.71 23.55 3.52
CA THR A 300 21.90 24.38 3.39
C THR A 300 22.78 23.79 2.30
N VAL A 301 22.71 24.39 1.12
CA VAL A 301 23.67 24.18 0.04
C VAL A 301 24.97 24.86 0.48
N GLU A 302 26.01 24.09 0.81
CA GLU A 302 27.35 24.67 0.97
C GLU A 302 27.87 25.06 -0.42
N PRO A 303 28.23 26.34 -0.67
CA PRO A 303 28.85 26.73 -1.92
C PRO A 303 30.24 26.08 -2.03
N GLN A 304 30.55 25.47 -3.17
CA GLN A 304 31.91 25.03 -3.50
C GLN A 304 32.84 26.25 -3.52
N THR A 305 33.57 26.47 -2.44
CA THR A 305 34.65 27.44 -2.40
C THR A 305 35.89 26.88 -3.11
N LEU A 306 36.31 27.61 -4.15
CA LEU A 306 37.60 27.59 -4.86
C LEU A 306 38.63 26.53 -4.42
N ALA A 307 38.75 25.44 -5.18
CA ALA A 307 39.94 24.58 -5.20
C ALA A 307 40.75 24.67 -6.51
N ASN A 308 40.37 25.56 -7.44
CA ASN A 308 41.04 25.70 -8.75
C ASN A 308 41.91 26.96 -8.90
N ALA A 309 42.21 27.68 -7.82
CA ALA A 309 43.03 28.89 -7.86
C ALA A 309 44.53 28.68 -7.57
N SER A 310 45.00 27.43 -7.43
CA SER A 310 46.39 27.13 -7.05
C SER A 310 47.18 26.29 -8.05
N MET A 311 46.69 26.03 -9.27
CA MET A 311 47.39 25.17 -10.25
C MET A 311 47.89 25.83 -11.55
N ASN A 312 47.80 27.16 -11.70
CA ASN A 312 48.28 27.86 -12.91
C ASN A 312 49.30 28.97 -12.60
N VAL A 313 50.40 28.67 -11.87
CA VAL A 313 51.61 29.51 -11.85
C VAL A 313 52.84 28.64 -11.53
N THR A 314 53.41 27.94 -12.53
CA THR A 314 54.84 27.54 -12.62
C THR A 314 55.04 26.53 -13.76
N THR A 315 55.41 27.03 -14.94
CA THR A 315 56.50 26.56 -15.84
C THR A 315 56.52 27.44 -17.07
#